data_AF-A0A3N5Q2T1-F1
#
_entry.id   AF-A0A3N5Q2T1-F1
#
_cell.length_a   1.000
_cell.length_b   1.000
_cell.length_c   1.000
_cell.angle_alpha   90.00
_cell.angle_beta   90.00
_cell.angle_gamma   90.00
#
_symmetry.space_group_name_H-M   'P 1'
#
loop_
_entity.id
_entity.type
_entity.pdbx_description
1 polymer ?
#
loop_
_entity_poly.entity_id
_entity_poly.type
_entity_poly.pdbx_seq_one_letter_code
_entity_poly.pdbx_strand_id
1 'polypeptide(L)'
;MDIDTAKKKVSERLEAFIKSGQLEELRNAASLIDSIEPTVEKPQAVRSAKLALWLALFEIIDAAKDPKFDPEDVPAARVTVPPGTSMKPDCPVVTPECIADPAARKKYDESVEANAVKTDRYRTQKELRQLDSELTLRADAYIKKTYGRSPESLKEMTAGIDTNLRNSRRAIHFLGLVAPLKP
;
A
#
# COMPACT_ATOMS: atom_id res chain seq x y z
N MET A 1 -4.46 17.58 18.14
CA MET A 1 -5.34 16.42 18.45
C MET A 1 -4.67 15.62 19.56
N ASP A 2 -5.41 15.15 20.56
CA ASP A 2 -4.86 14.29 21.60
C ASP A 2 -4.41 12.92 21.03
N ILE A 3 -3.36 12.34 21.61
CA ILE A 3 -2.72 11.11 21.10
C ILE A 3 -3.65 9.90 21.13
N ASP A 4 -4.52 9.77 22.14
CA ASP A 4 -5.40 8.62 22.27
C ASP A 4 -6.56 8.72 21.27
N THR A 5 -7.04 9.94 21.03
CA THR A 5 -7.98 10.22 19.93
C THR A 5 -7.35 9.91 18.57
N ALA A 6 -6.09 10.28 18.37
CA ALA A 6 -5.36 10.01 17.14
C ALA A 6 -5.19 8.50 16.90
N LYS A 7 -4.74 7.76 17.91
CA LYS A 7 -4.61 6.29 17.86
C LYS A 7 -5.91 5.63 17.45
N LYS A 8 -7.02 5.97 18.13
CA LYS A 8 -8.34 5.42 17.82
C LYS A 8 -8.72 5.66 16.36
N LYS A 9 -8.62 6.91 15.89
CA LYS A 9 -8.96 7.25 14.50
C LYS A 9 -8.07 6.54 13.49
N VAL A 10 -6.77 6.45 13.75
CA VAL A 10 -5.84 5.72 12.87
C VAL A 10 -6.22 4.25 12.81
N SER A 11 -6.46 3.59 13.95
CA SER A 11 -6.93 2.20 13.98
C SER A 11 -8.22 1.98 13.21
N GLU A 12 -9.22 2.85 13.36
CA GLU A 12 -10.47 2.80 12.58
C GLU A 12 -10.22 2.87 11.07
N ARG A 13 -9.28 3.72 10.62
CA ARG A 13 -8.90 3.82 9.20
C ARG A 13 -8.17 2.57 8.71
N LEU A 14 -7.24 2.04 9.50
CA LEU A 14 -6.54 0.79 9.15
C LEU A 14 -7.52 -0.40 9.06
N GLU A 15 -8.47 -0.50 9.98
CA GLU A 15 -9.53 -1.52 9.92
C GLU A 15 -10.45 -1.34 8.71
N ALA A 16 -10.81 -0.09 8.38
CA ALA A 16 -11.60 0.20 7.19
C ALA A 16 -10.87 -0.21 5.91
N PHE A 17 -9.56 0.00 5.83
CA PHE A 17 -8.72 -0.50 4.73
C PHE A 17 -8.74 -2.02 4.66
N ILE A 18 -8.52 -2.72 5.78
CA ILE A 18 -8.51 -4.20 5.82
C ILE A 18 -9.85 -4.77 5.29
N LYS A 19 -10.97 -4.12 5.61
CA LYS A 19 -12.30 -4.56 5.18
C LYS A 19 -12.62 -4.24 3.72
N SER A 20 -12.15 -3.10 3.21
CA SER A 20 -12.60 -2.55 1.92
C SER A 20 -11.56 -2.60 0.81
N GLY A 21 -10.28 -2.72 1.15
CA GLY A 21 -9.15 -2.56 0.22
C GLY A 21 -8.95 -1.13 -0.30
N GLN A 22 -9.70 -0.14 0.21
CA GLN A 22 -9.64 1.23 -0.31
C GLN A 22 -8.39 1.97 0.18
N LEU A 23 -7.47 2.26 -0.74
CA LEU A 23 -6.19 2.91 -0.45
C LEU A 23 -6.34 4.31 0.18
N GLU A 24 -7.50 4.94 0.03
CA GLU A 24 -7.78 6.24 0.65
C GLU A 24 -7.78 6.18 2.18
N GLU A 25 -8.18 5.05 2.75
CA GLU A 25 -8.13 4.86 4.20
C GLU A 25 -6.69 4.86 4.73
N LEU A 26 -5.72 4.35 3.95
CA LEU A 26 -4.30 4.42 4.28
C LEU A 26 -3.77 5.87 4.19
N ARG A 27 -4.21 6.65 3.19
CA ARG A 27 -3.86 8.08 3.06
C ARG A 27 -4.41 8.89 4.23
N ASN A 28 -5.64 8.62 4.62
CA ASN A 28 -6.29 9.25 5.77
C ASN A 28 -5.58 8.89 7.08
N ALA A 29 -5.22 7.62 7.26
CA ALA A 29 -4.42 7.17 8.41
C ALA A 29 -3.08 7.93 8.48
N ALA A 30 -2.33 8.00 7.37
CA ALA A 30 -1.07 8.73 7.31
C ALA A 30 -1.24 10.23 7.65
N SER A 31 -2.26 10.87 7.09
CA SER A 31 -2.55 12.29 7.36
C SER A 31 -2.88 12.54 8.83
N LEU A 32 -3.62 11.63 9.47
CA LEU A 32 -3.89 11.69 10.91
C LEU A 32 -2.60 11.54 11.73
N ILE A 33 -1.71 10.61 11.36
CA ILE A 33 -0.41 10.43 12.02
C ILE A 33 0.43 11.70 11.87
N ASP A 34 0.50 12.27 10.67
CA ASP A 34 1.25 13.50 10.39
C ASP A 34 0.79 14.65 11.30
N SER A 35 -0.53 14.79 11.52
CA SER A 35 -1.13 15.83 12.36
C SER A 35 -0.86 15.72 13.86
N ILE A 36 -0.25 14.63 14.33
CA ILE A 36 0.14 14.45 15.73
C ILE A 36 1.38 15.30 16.02
N GLU A 37 1.22 16.29 16.88
CA GLU A 37 2.31 17.16 17.35
C GLU A 37 2.70 16.83 18.79
N PRO A 38 4.01 16.79 19.13
CA PRO A 38 4.45 16.57 20.50
C PRO A 38 4.02 17.73 21.40
N THR A 39 3.44 17.40 22.55
CA THR A 39 3.13 18.37 23.60
C THR A 39 4.37 18.65 24.45
N VAL A 40 4.43 19.82 25.08
CA VAL A 40 5.54 20.23 25.96
C VAL A 40 5.64 19.29 27.19
N GLU A 41 4.51 18.79 27.68
CA GLU A 41 4.44 17.99 28.90
C GLU A 41 4.92 16.55 28.72
N LYS A 42 4.65 15.92 27.57
CA LYS A 42 4.96 14.50 27.32
C LYS A 42 5.56 14.26 25.93
N PRO A 43 6.65 14.95 25.56
CA PRO A 43 7.19 14.88 24.21
C PRO A 43 7.68 13.47 23.84
N GLN A 44 8.21 12.70 24.80
CA GLN A 44 8.64 11.33 24.53
C GLN A 44 7.47 10.39 24.22
N ALA A 45 6.47 10.34 25.09
CA ALA A 45 5.31 9.45 24.90
C ALA A 45 4.58 9.71 23.57
N VAL A 46 4.43 10.98 23.17
CA VAL A 46 3.81 11.34 21.89
C VAL A 46 4.67 10.87 20.71
N ARG A 47 6.01 11.03 20.78
CA ARG A 47 6.92 10.57 19.73
C ARG A 47 6.88 9.04 19.58
N SER A 48 7.02 8.30 20.67
CA SER A 48 6.96 6.83 20.64
C SER A 48 5.63 6.33 20.08
N ALA A 49 4.52 6.98 20.45
CA ALA A 49 3.20 6.64 19.92
C ALA A 49 3.07 6.95 18.43
N LYS A 50 3.56 8.11 17.96
CA LYS A 50 3.56 8.47 16.53
C LYS A 50 4.40 7.48 15.71
N LEU A 51 5.57 7.07 16.23
CA LEU A 51 6.38 6.01 15.61
C LEU A 51 5.60 4.70 15.53
N ALA A 52 4.99 4.24 16.61
CA ALA A 52 4.21 3.00 16.63
C ALA A 52 3.08 3.00 15.59
N LEU A 53 2.39 4.14 15.41
CA LEU A 53 1.35 4.28 14.40
C LEU A 53 1.89 4.19 12.97
N TRP A 54 3.05 4.81 12.69
CA TRP A 54 3.73 4.65 11.40
C TRP A 54 4.09 3.19 11.13
N LEU A 55 4.66 2.49 12.11
CA LEU A 55 5.04 1.08 11.97
C LEU A 55 3.82 0.19 11.73
N ALA A 56 2.72 0.41 12.47
CA ALA A 56 1.47 -0.31 12.26
C ALA A 56 0.89 -0.08 10.85
N LEU A 57 0.91 1.16 10.35
CA LEU A 57 0.51 1.48 8.98
C LEU A 57 1.34 0.70 7.95
N PHE A 58 2.65 0.64 8.12
CA PHE A 58 3.52 -0.09 7.19
C PHE A 58 3.37 -1.60 7.26
N GLU A 59 3.09 -2.19 8.42
CA GLU A 59 2.74 -3.62 8.52
C GLU A 59 1.51 -3.93 7.66
N ILE A 60 0.49 -3.08 7.71
CA ILE A 60 -0.72 -3.25 6.89
C ILE A 60 -0.42 -3.11 5.40
N ILE A 61 0.36 -2.10 5.02
CA ILE A 61 0.79 -1.92 3.62
C ILE A 61 1.57 -3.13 3.12
N ASP A 62 2.52 -3.63 3.91
CA ASP A 62 3.38 -4.74 3.52
C ASP A 62 2.61 -6.06 3.45
N ALA A 63 1.64 -6.28 4.34
CA ALA A 63 0.74 -7.43 4.27
C ALA A 63 -0.20 -7.38 3.06
N ALA A 64 -0.61 -6.18 2.61
CA ALA A 64 -1.50 -6.00 1.46
C ALA A 64 -0.78 -6.09 0.09
N LYS A 65 0.55 -5.96 0.08
CA LYS A 65 1.34 -6.15 -1.14
C LYS A 65 1.38 -7.62 -1.50
N ASP A 66 1.06 -7.91 -2.74
CA ASP A 66 1.23 -9.23 -3.29
C ASP A 66 2.71 -9.48 -3.65
N PRO A 67 3.37 -10.48 -3.03
CA PRO A 67 4.76 -10.79 -3.32
C PRO A 67 4.98 -11.38 -4.73
N LYS A 68 3.92 -11.84 -5.40
CA LYS A 68 3.95 -12.37 -6.77
C LYS A 68 3.52 -11.33 -7.81
N PHE A 69 3.25 -10.09 -7.40
CA PHE A 69 2.90 -9.03 -8.33
C PHE A 69 4.08 -8.72 -9.24
N ASP A 70 3.86 -8.84 -10.54
CA ASP A 70 4.80 -8.48 -11.58
C ASP A 70 4.33 -7.18 -12.27
N PRO A 71 5.08 -6.07 -12.17
CA PRO A 71 4.72 -4.82 -12.83
C PRO A 71 4.78 -4.90 -14.36
N GLU A 72 5.50 -5.87 -14.93
CA GLU A 72 5.58 -6.07 -16.38
C GLU A 72 4.46 -6.96 -16.92
N ASP A 73 3.72 -7.66 -16.05
CA ASP A 73 2.54 -8.45 -16.43
C ASP A 73 1.28 -7.56 -16.58
N VAL A 74 1.36 -6.62 -17.51
CA VAL A 74 0.32 -5.61 -17.74
C VAL A 74 -0.96 -6.28 -18.29
N PRO A 75 -2.16 -5.90 -17.78
CA PRO A 75 -3.44 -6.33 -18.36
C PRO A 75 -3.56 -5.94 -19.82
N ALA A 76 -4.28 -6.74 -20.60
CA ALA A 76 -4.52 -6.42 -22.00
C ALA A 76 -5.38 -5.15 -22.12
N ALA A 77 -4.92 -4.17 -22.91
CA ALA A 77 -5.69 -2.96 -23.18
C ALA A 77 -7.03 -3.27 -23.87
N ARG A 78 -7.06 -4.34 -24.67
CA ARG A 78 -8.26 -4.90 -25.31
C ARG A 78 -8.13 -6.42 -25.35
N VAL A 79 -9.21 -7.12 -25.02
CA VAL A 79 -9.30 -8.57 -25.25
C VAL A 79 -9.64 -8.78 -26.72
N THR A 80 -8.90 -9.68 -27.37
CA THR A 80 -9.10 -10.02 -28.78
C THR A 80 -9.56 -11.47 -28.89
N VAL A 81 -10.25 -11.78 -29.98
CA VAL A 81 -10.55 -13.16 -30.36
C VAL A 81 -9.43 -13.73 -31.22
N PRO A 82 -9.19 -15.05 -31.21
CA PRO A 82 -8.22 -15.69 -32.09
C PRO A 82 -8.45 -15.36 -33.58
N PRO A 83 -7.39 -15.23 -34.38
CA PRO A 83 -7.52 -15.09 -35.83
C PRO A 83 -8.37 -16.21 -36.43
N GLY A 84 -9.28 -15.87 -37.34
CA GLY A 84 -10.19 -16.84 -37.96
C GLY A 84 -11.46 -17.14 -37.16
N THR A 85 -11.65 -16.52 -36.00
CA THR A 85 -12.95 -16.58 -35.29
C THR A 85 -14.05 -16.01 -36.19
N SER A 86 -15.08 -16.81 -36.47
CA SER A 86 -16.21 -16.37 -37.29
C SER A 86 -16.98 -15.26 -36.59
N MET A 87 -17.01 -14.09 -37.22
CA MET A 87 -17.75 -12.92 -36.77
C MET A 87 -19.06 -12.79 -37.56
N LYS A 88 -20.09 -12.22 -36.95
CA LYS A 88 -21.31 -11.82 -37.66
C LYS A 88 -20.98 -10.69 -38.67
N PRO A 89 -21.66 -10.65 -39.83
CA PRO A 89 -21.57 -9.53 -40.75
C PRO A 89 -21.90 -8.20 -40.04
N ASP A 90 -21.32 -7.10 -40.52
CA ASP A 90 -21.60 -5.73 -40.06
C ASP A 90 -21.21 -5.39 -38.62
N CYS A 91 -20.28 -6.15 -38.02
CA CYS A 91 -19.72 -5.84 -36.71
C CYS A 91 -18.38 -5.09 -36.80
N PRO A 92 -18.35 -3.76 -36.57
CA PRO A 92 -17.11 -2.97 -36.67
C PRO A 92 -16.16 -3.18 -35.47
N VAL A 93 -16.65 -3.77 -34.37
CA VAL A 93 -15.92 -4.00 -33.13
C VAL A 93 -16.18 -5.43 -32.64
N VAL A 94 -15.18 -6.03 -31.99
CA VAL A 94 -15.34 -7.33 -31.34
C VAL A 94 -16.20 -7.15 -30.08
N THR A 95 -17.46 -7.57 -30.16
CA THR A 95 -18.35 -7.73 -28.99
C THR A 95 -18.79 -9.20 -28.89
N PRO A 96 -19.23 -9.66 -27.72
CA PRO A 96 -19.72 -11.04 -27.57
C PRO A 96 -20.80 -11.40 -28.58
N GLU A 97 -21.74 -10.48 -28.84
CA GLU A 97 -22.85 -10.67 -29.77
C GLU A 97 -22.39 -10.85 -31.21
N CYS A 98 -21.23 -10.29 -31.55
CA CYS A 98 -20.62 -10.38 -32.86
C CYS A 98 -19.87 -11.69 -33.10
N ILE A 99 -19.57 -12.47 -32.06
CA ILE A 99 -18.92 -13.78 -32.22
C ILE A 99 -20.00 -14.81 -32.59
N ALA A 100 -19.90 -15.42 -33.77
CA ALA A 100 -20.92 -16.32 -34.30
C ALA A 100 -20.94 -17.66 -33.56
N ASP A 101 -19.76 -18.23 -33.28
CA ASP A 101 -19.62 -19.49 -32.55
C ASP A 101 -19.90 -19.30 -31.05
N PRO A 102 -20.92 -19.97 -30.47
CA PRO A 102 -21.22 -19.88 -29.05
C PRO A 102 -20.06 -20.29 -28.13
N ALA A 103 -19.24 -21.27 -28.53
CA ALA A 103 -18.10 -21.72 -27.75
C ALA A 103 -16.99 -20.66 -27.72
N ALA A 104 -16.68 -20.06 -28.88
CA ALA A 104 -15.75 -18.94 -28.96
C ALA A 104 -16.25 -17.70 -28.19
N ARG A 105 -17.56 -17.43 -28.24
CA ARG A 105 -18.18 -16.32 -27.48
C ARG A 105 -17.97 -16.51 -25.97
N LYS A 106 -18.29 -17.69 -25.45
CA LYS A 106 -18.11 -18.00 -24.03
C LYS A 106 -16.66 -17.81 -23.56
N LYS A 107 -15.69 -18.29 -24.34
CA LYS A 107 -14.26 -18.11 -24.03
C LYS A 107 -13.84 -16.64 -24.05
N TYR A 108 -14.39 -15.86 -24.98
CA TYR A 108 -14.16 -14.42 -25.02
C TYR A 108 -14.69 -13.74 -23.77
N ASP A 109 -15.93 -14.05 -23.35
CA ASP A 109 -16.54 -13.49 -22.13
C ASP A 109 -15.71 -13.84 -20.88
N GLU A 110 -15.30 -15.10 -20.73
CA GLU A 110 -14.39 -15.55 -19.66
C GLU A 110 -13.06 -14.78 -19.68
N SER A 111 -12.52 -14.50 -20.87
CA SER A 111 -11.27 -13.74 -21.03
C SER A 111 -11.44 -12.26 -20.68
N VAL A 112 -12.60 -11.66 -20.99
CA VAL A 112 -12.95 -10.29 -20.60
C VAL A 112 -13.06 -10.18 -19.09
N GLU A 113 -13.77 -11.08 -18.43
CA GLU A 113 -13.90 -11.10 -16.97
C GLU A 113 -12.54 -11.30 -16.28
N ALA A 114 -11.74 -12.26 -16.75
CA ALA A 114 -10.41 -12.50 -16.22
C ALA A 114 -9.48 -11.27 -16.39
N ASN A 115 -9.53 -10.61 -17.55
CA ASN A 115 -8.75 -9.39 -17.78
C ASN A 115 -9.24 -8.21 -16.92
N ALA A 116 -10.54 -8.11 -16.64
CA ALA A 116 -11.09 -7.10 -15.73
C ALA A 116 -10.56 -7.29 -14.30
N VAL A 117 -10.64 -8.51 -13.77
CA VAL A 117 -10.08 -8.85 -12.44
C VAL A 117 -8.57 -8.59 -12.39
N LYS A 118 -7.84 -8.96 -13.45
CA LYS A 118 -6.40 -8.68 -13.56
C LYS A 118 -6.13 -7.17 -13.58
N THR A 119 -6.94 -6.39 -14.29
CA THR A 119 -6.82 -4.93 -14.39
C THR A 119 -6.99 -4.26 -13.04
N ASP A 120 -8.01 -4.66 -12.28
CA ASP A 120 -8.27 -4.09 -10.96
C ASP A 120 -7.14 -4.43 -9.99
N ARG A 121 -6.73 -5.71 -9.92
CA ARG A 121 -5.58 -6.14 -9.10
C ARG A 121 -4.32 -5.38 -9.48
N TYR A 122 -4.03 -5.27 -10.77
CA TYR A 122 -2.83 -4.58 -11.27
C TYR A 122 -2.83 -3.10 -10.86
N ARG A 123 -3.97 -2.41 -11.05
CA ARG A 123 -4.12 -1.01 -10.64
C ARG A 123 -3.94 -0.84 -9.14
N THR A 124 -4.63 -1.63 -8.32
CA THR A 124 -4.54 -1.55 -6.87
C THR A 124 -3.11 -1.80 -6.38
N GLN A 125 -2.41 -2.81 -6.90
CA GLN A 125 -1.04 -3.10 -6.50
C GLN A 125 -0.06 -2.02 -6.94
N LYS A 126 -0.25 -1.42 -8.13
CA LYS A 126 0.56 -0.29 -8.59
C LYS A 126 0.36 0.94 -7.70
N GLU A 127 -0.88 1.30 -7.42
CA GLU A 127 -1.22 2.44 -6.56
C GLU A 127 -0.75 2.24 -5.12
N LEU A 128 -0.88 1.02 -4.56
CA LEU A 128 -0.40 0.70 -3.21
C LEU A 128 1.12 0.86 -3.10
N ARG A 129 1.88 0.44 -4.11
CA ARG A 129 3.35 0.57 -4.13
C ARG A 129 3.81 2.00 -4.31
N GLN A 130 3.09 2.78 -5.12
CA GLN A 130 3.32 4.21 -5.23
C GLN A 130 3.06 4.89 -3.88
N LEU A 131 1.91 4.63 -3.26
CA LEU A 131 1.54 5.17 -1.96
C LEU A 131 2.57 4.80 -0.88
N ASP A 132 3.00 3.54 -0.84
CA ASP A 132 4.05 3.10 0.08
C ASP A 132 5.35 3.90 -0.06
N SER A 133 5.77 4.17 -1.30
CA SER A 133 6.97 4.96 -1.57
C SER A 133 6.82 6.40 -1.04
N GLU A 134 5.68 7.03 -1.30
CA GLU A 134 5.36 8.38 -0.81
C GLU A 134 5.32 8.44 0.71
N LEU A 135 4.68 7.47 1.36
CA LEU A 135 4.56 7.41 2.82
C LEU A 135 5.90 7.08 3.49
N THR A 136 6.72 6.25 2.87
CA THR A 136 8.07 5.93 3.35
C THR A 136 8.91 7.21 3.45
N LEU A 137 8.86 8.10 2.46
CA LEU A 137 9.58 9.38 2.51
C LEU A 137 9.17 10.27 3.69
N ARG A 138 7.87 10.27 4.04
CA ARG A 138 7.36 11.04 5.18
C ARG A 138 7.81 10.45 6.50
N ALA A 139 7.70 9.14 6.65
CA ALA A 139 8.16 8.42 7.83
C ALA A 139 9.68 8.58 8.01
N ASP A 140 10.46 8.49 6.93
CA ASP A 140 11.90 8.72 6.94
C ASP A 140 12.25 10.12 7.46
N ALA A 141 11.56 11.15 6.97
CA ALA A 141 11.77 12.52 7.40
C ALA A 141 11.46 12.69 8.90
N TYR A 142 10.37 12.10 9.37
CA TYR A 142 10.01 12.08 10.78
C TYR A 142 11.07 11.36 11.62
N ILE A 143 11.44 10.14 11.24
CA ILE A 143 12.40 9.31 11.96
C ILE A 143 13.76 10.01 12.08
N LYS A 144 14.30 10.53 10.98
CA LYS A 144 15.58 11.26 10.98
C LYS A 144 15.54 12.47 11.89
N LYS A 145 14.47 13.28 11.79
CA LYS A 145 14.30 14.50 12.59
C LYS A 145 14.20 14.18 14.09
N THR A 146 13.51 13.10 14.44
CA THR A 146 13.14 12.78 15.81
C THR A 146 14.16 11.90 16.52
N TYR A 147 14.72 10.90 15.84
CA TYR A 147 15.52 9.84 16.45
C TYR A 147 17.01 9.90 16.13
N GLY A 148 17.45 10.72 15.17
CA GLY A 148 18.85 10.82 14.77
C GLY A 148 19.78 11.63 15.70
N ARG A 149 19.29 12.09 16.87
CA ARG A 149 20.02 13.07 17.71
C ARG A 149 20.68 12.52 18.95
N SER A 150 20.21 11.39 19.50
CA SER A 150 20.79 10.83 20.72
C SER A 150 20.71 9.30 20.78
N PRO A 151 21.64 8.64 21.51
CA PRO A 151 21.61 7.20 21.72
C PRO A 151 20.32 6.71 22.39
N GLU A 152 19.72 7.50 23.29
CA GLU A 152 18.47 7.15 23.99
C GLU A 152 17.29 7.10 23.01
N SER A 153 17.21 8.09 22.11
CA SER A 153 16.21 8.09 21.05
C SER A 153 16.40 6.90 20.11
N LEU A 154 17.63 6.54 19.78
CA LEU A 154 17.90 5.34 18.96
C LEU A 154 17.42 4.05 19.63
N LYS A 155 17.66 3.89 20.95
CA LYS A 155 17.16 2.75 21.72
C LYS A 155 15.63 2.69 21.72
N GLU A 156 14.97 3.82 21.91
CA GLU A 156 13.51 3.92 21.84
C GLU A 156 12.98 3.48 20.47
N MET A 157 13.58 4.00 19.39
CA MET A 157 13.18 3.65 18.03
C MET A 157 13.37 2.16 17.74
N THR A 158 14.51 1.60 18.15
CA THR A 158 14.84 0.18 17.95
C THR A 158 13.82 -0.70 18.67
N ALA A 159 13.52 -0.42 19.94
CA ALA A 159 12.49 -1.15 20.68
C ALA A 159 11.11 -1.05 20.04
N GLY A 160 10.76 0.13 19.49
CA GLY A 160 9.53 0.33 18.73
C GLY A 160 9.45 -0.53 17.47
N ILE A 161 10.53 -0.59 16.70
CA ILE A 161 10.64 -1.43 15.49
C ILE A 161 10.53 -2.90 15.85
N ASP A 162 11.31 -3.38 16.82
CA ASP A 162 11.31 -4.79 17.25
C ASP A 162 9.93 -5.26 17.72
N THR A 163 9.16 -4.35 18.33
CA THR A 163 7.82 -4.67 18.85
C THR A 163 6.76 -4.67 17.74
N ASN A 164 6.83 -3.74 16.79
CA ASN A 164 5.69 -3.42 15.91
C ASN A 164 5.92 -3.73 14.43
N LEU A 165 7.14 -4.07 14.00
CA LEU A 165 7.46 -4.27 12.59
C LEU A 165 8.07 -5.65 12.34
N ARG A 166 7.35 -6.51 11.63
CA ARG A 166 7.74 -7.87 11.27
C ARG A 166 8.51 -7.90 9.95
N ASN A 167 8.26 -6.96 9.05
CA ASN A 167 8.99 -6.90 7.79
C ASN A 167 10.46 -6.52 8.02
N SER A 168 11.35 -7.52 7.96
CA SER A 168 12.78 -7.34 8.21
C SER A 168 13.45 -6.37 7.25
N ARG A 169 13.05 -6.33 5.97
CA ARG A 169 13.62 -5.37 5.00
C ARG A 169 13.30 -3.93 5.39
N ARG A 170 12.07 -3.68 5.82
CA ARG A 170 11.66 -2.35 6.26
C ARG A 170 12.28 -1.98 7.61
N ALA A 171 12.39 -2.93 8.53
CA ALA A 171 13.11 -2.72 9.79
C ALA A 171 14.56 -2.30 9.54
N ILE A 172 15.27 -3.01 8.66
CA ILE A 172 16.64 -2.67 8.25
C ILE A 172 16.70 -1.26 7.63
N HIS A 173 15.75 -0.92 6.74
CA HIS A 173 15.67 0.42 6.15
C HIS A 173 15.57 1.51 7.24
N PHE A 174 14.61 1.42 8.16
CA PHE A 174 14.41 2.43 9.19
C PHE A 174 15.57 2.51 10.19
N LEU A 175 16.15 1.38 10.59
CA LEU A 175 17.35 1.35 11.43
C LEU A 175 18.55 2.01 10.73
N GLY A 176 18.68 1.80 9.42
CA GLY A 176 19.74 2.40 8.59
C GLY A 176 19.65 3.92 8.45
N LEU A 177 18.50 4.54 8.70
CA LEU A 177 18.33 5.99 8.57
C LEU A 177 19.09 6.80 9.62
N VAL A 178 19.35 6.18 10.78
CA VAL A 178 19.91 6.83 11.98
C VAL A 178 21.17 6.14 12.49
N ALA A 179 21.61 5.05 11.83
CA ALA A 179 22.90 4.46 12.10
C ALA A 179 24.00 5.51 11.81
N PRO A 180 24.99 5.68 12.70
CA PRO A 180 26.12 6.55 12.41
C PRO A 180 26.78 6.04 11.12
N LEU A 181 26.95 6.93 10.14
CA LEU A 181 27.79 6.65 8.98
C LEU A 181 29.12 6.14 9.54
N LYS A 182 29.48 4.89 9.22
CA LYS A 182 30.84 4.41 9.52
C LYS A 182 31.81 5.41 8.88
N PRO A 183 32.76 5.98 9.64
CA PRO A 183 33.78 6.85 9.09
C PRO A 183 34.64 6.12 8.06
#